data_AF-A0A645DHC1-F1
#
_entry.id   AF-A0A645DHC1-F1
#
_cell.length_a   1.000
_cell.length_b   1.000
_cell.length_c   1.000
_cell.angle_alpha   90.00
_cell.angle_beta   90.00
_cell.angle_gamma   90.00
#
_symmetry.space_group_name_H-M   'P 1'
#
loop_
_entity.id
_entity.type
_entity.pdbx_description
1 polymer ?
#
loop_
_entity_poly.entity_id
_entity_poly.type
_entity_poly.pdbx_seq_one_letter_code
_entity_poly.pdbx_strand_id
1 'polypeptide(L)'
;MQRLNALRVDATRTSTVNSAIATSARDDRITVMRTRAVLAALSHERADLLQQLVSHMGAKAFAQTLAPMPARTQTTALRMLSPEKRAVIFRDLSPAQREIWHKACHLEMRAQRSPLARYAQRLRSLFAAVAATMSRTA
;
A
#
# COMPACT_ATOMS: atom_id res chain seq x y z
N MET A 1 -50.57 -21.83 -28.34
CA MET A 1 -49.35 -21.08 -28.73
C MET A 1 -48.85 -20.21 -27.56
N GLN A 2 -48.32 -20.78 -26.46
CA GLN A 2 -47.89 -19.99 -25.27
C GLN A 2 -46.55 -20.45 -24.64
N ARG A 3 -45.86 -21.45 -25.21
CA ARG A 3 -44.64 -22.02 -24.60
C ARG A 3 -43.32 -21.35 -25.01
N LEU A 4 -43.33 -20.45 -26.00
CA LEU A 4 -42.10 -19.83 -26.53
C LEU A 4 -41.61 -18.62 -25.73
N ASN A 5 -42.44 -18.03 -24.86
CA ASN A 5 -42.06 -16.82 -24.12
C ASN A 5 -41.30 -17.12 -22.81
N ALA A 6 -41.52 -18.28 -22.18
CA ALA A 6 -40.84 -18.64 -20.93
C ALA A 6 -39.34 -18.90 -21.13
N LEU A 7 -38.95 -19.61 -22.19
CA LEU A 7 -37.55 -19.92 -22.51
C LEU A 7 -36.70 -18.68 -22.83
N ARG A 8 -37.29 -17.62 -23.38
CA ARG A 8 -36.57 -16.35 -23.67
C ARG A 8 -36.27 -15.53 -22.41
N VAL A 9 -37.14 -15.60 -21.41
CA VAL A 9 -36.97 -14.86 -20.15
C VAL A 9 -35.91 -15.50 -19.26
N ASP A 10 -35.79 -16.83 -19.26
CA ASP A 10 -34.72 -17.51 -18.53
C ASP A 10 -33.33 -17.34 -19.17
N ALA A 11 -33.25 -17.26 -20.51
CA ALA A 11 -31.99 -16.99 -21.22
C ALA A 11 -31.45 -15.58 -20.98
N THR A 12 -32.31 -14.57 -20.89
CA THR A 12 -31.89 -13.19 -20.60
C THR A 12 -31.50 -13.01 -19.13
N ARG A 13 -32.20 -13.69 -18.20
CA ARG A 13 -31.89 -13.65 -16.76
C ARG A 13 -30.61 -14.39 -16.42
N THR A 14 -30.34 -15.53 -17.06
CA THR A 14 -29.06 -16.24 -16.92
C THR A 14 -27.89 -15.50 -17.59
N SER A 15 -28.11 -14.87 -18.75
CA SER A 15 -27.07 -14.07 -19.41
C SER A 15 -26.68 -12.84 -18.60
N THR A 16 -27.63 -12.16 -17.96
CA THR A 16 -27.37 -10.98 -17.11
C THR A 16 -26.62 -11.36 -15.83
N VAL A 17 -27.03 -12.44 -15.16
CA VAL A 17 -26.32 -12.97 -13.98
C VAL A 17 -24.90 -13.43 -14.34
N ASN A 18 -24.72 -14.13 -15.46
CA ASN A 18 -23.40 -14.57 -15.90
C ASN A 18 -22.50 -13.38 -16.30
N SER A 19 -23.06 -12.34 -16.92
CA SER A 19 -22.31 -11.11 -17.23
C SER A 19 -21.92 -10.34 -15.97
N ALA A 20 -22.79 -10.28 -14.95
CA ALA A 20 -22.50 -9.63 -13.67
C ALA A 20 -21.40 -10.37 -12.88
N ILE A 21 -21.43 -11.71 -12.89
CA ILE A 21 -20.39 -12.55 -12.28
C ILE A 21 -19.06 -12.41 -13.02
N ALA A 22 -19.10 -12.37 -14.36
CA ALA A 22 -17.91 -12.16 -15.18
C ALA A 22 -17.29 -10.76 -15.00
N THR A 23 -18.11 -9.71 -14.82
CA THR A 23 -17.62 -8.37 -14.48
C THR A 23 -17.01 -8.31 -13.09
N SER A 24 -17.65 -8.94 -12.08
CA SER A 24 -17.10 -9.00 -10.72
C SER A 24 -15.74 -9.70 -10.69
N ALA A 25 -15.61 -10.87 -11.32
CA ALA A 25 -14.36 -11.61 -11.37
C ALA A 25 -13.25 -10.85 -12.11
N ARG A 26 -13.62 -10.05 -13.11
CA ARG A 26 -12.68 -9.18 -13.84
C ARG A 26 -12.20 -8.02 -12.97
N ASP A 27 -13.10 -7.37 -12.25
CA ASP A 27 -12.75 -6.26 -11.35
C ASP A 27 -11.87 -6.72 -10.19
N ASP A 28 -12.14 -7.89 -9.62
CA ASP A 28 -11.30 -8.50 -8.59
C ASP A 28 -9.89 -8.77 -9.11
N ARG A 29 -9.77 -9.34 -10.32
CA ARG A 29 -8.48 -9.62 -10.96
C ARG A 29 -7.70 -8.33 -11.25
N ILE A 30 -8.38 -7.28 -11.71
CA ILE A 30 -7.76 -5.96 -11.93
C ILE A 30 -7.24 -5.40 -10.61
N THR A 31 -8.01 -5.52 -9.54
CA THR A 31 -7.64 -5.03 -8.22
C THR A 31 -6.41 -5.76 -7.66
N VAL A 32 -6.35 -7.08 -7.83
CA VAL A 32 -5.20 -7.92 -7.47
C VAL A 32 -3.96 -7.57 -8.30
N MET A 33 -4.11 -7.36 -9.61
CA MET A 33 -2.98 -6.98 -10.46
C MET A 33 -2.43 -5.60 -10.11
N ARG A 34 -3.30 -4.62 -9.81
CA ARG A 34 -2.89 -3.28 -9.38
C ARG A 34 -2.16 -3.31 -8.05
N THR A 35 -2.70 -4.00 -7.06
CA THR A 35 -2.04 -4.15 -5.75
C THR A 35 -0.68 -4.85 -5.89
N ARG A 36 -0.59 -5.91 -6.71
CA ARG A 36 0.69 -6.58 -6.99
C ARG A 36 1.69 -5.66 -7.68
N ALA A 37 1.26 -4.85 -8.65
CA ALA A 37 2.12 -3.89 -9.34
C ALA A 37 2.65 -2.80 -8.40
N VAL A 38 1.81 -2.28 -7.50
CA VAL A 38 2.21 -1.32 -6.47
C VAL A 38 3.23 -1.95 -5.52
N LEU A 39 2.98 -3.17 -5.03
CA LEU A 39 3.92 -3.88 -4.16
C LEU A 39 5.25 -4.16 -4.86
N ALA A 40 5.24 -4.54 -6.14
CA ALA A 40 6.46 -4.76 -6.91
C ALA A 40 7.25 -3.47 -7.13
N ALA A 41 6.57 -2.35 -7.38
CA ALA A 41 7.22 -1.04 -7.49
C ALA A 41 7.89 -0.64 -6.16
N LEU A 42 7.25 -0.95 -5.03
CA LEU A 42 7.78 -0.69 -3.70
C LEU A 42 8.94 -1.61 -3.32
N SER A 43 8.86 -2.92 -3.65
CA SER A 43 9.93 -3.87 -3.32
C SER A 43 11.22 -3.59 -4.06
N HIS A 44 11.14 -3.00 -5.26
CA HIS A 44 12.30 -2.62 -6.06
C HIS A 44 12.68 -1.14 -5.92
N GLU A 45 12.04 -0.40 -5.01
CA GLU A 45 12.27 1.03 -4.79
C GLU A 45 12.21 1.87 -6.09
N ARG A 46 11.39 1.45 -7.06
CA ARG A 46 11.26 2.11 -8.37
C ARG A 46 10.22 3.21 -8.34
N ALA A 47 10.66 4.43 -8.00
CA ALA A 47 9.81 5.62 -7.95
C ALA A 47 9.17 5.94 -9.32
N ASP A 48 9.89 5.78 -10.42
CA ASP A 48 9.41 6.10 -11.76
C ASP A 48 8.21 5.24 -12.18
N LEU A 49 8.28 3.93 -11.89
CA LEU A 49 7.17 3.01 -12.14
C LEU A 49 5.95 3.35 -11.30
N LEU A 50 6.17 3.74 -10.05
CA LEU A 50 5.09 4.13 -9.15
C LEU A 50 4.41 5.42 -9.64
N GLN A 51 5.19 6.37 -10.18
CA GLN A 51 4.66 7.57 -10.81
C GLN A 51 3.88 7.30 -12.10
N GLN A 52 4.34 6.36 -12.93
CA GLN A 52 3.64 5.90 -14.13
C GLN A 52 2.33 5.20 -13.76
N LEU A 53 2.34 4.32 -12.75
CA LEU A 53 1.14 3.65 -12.25
C LEU A 53 0.08 4.65 -11.77
N VAL A 54 0.49 5.70 -11.05
CA VAL A 54 -0.41 6.78 -10.65
C VAL A 54 -0.97 7.52 -11.86
N SER A 55 -0.14 7.80 -12.87
CA SER A 55 -0.59 8.46 -14.10
C SER A 55 -1.57 7.60 -14.91
N HIS A 56 -1.39 6.27 -14.94
CA HIS A 56 -2.26 5.35 -15.68
C HIS A 56 -3.55 5.00 -14.94
N MET A 57 -3.51 4.87 -13.61
CA MET A 57 -4.68 4.46 -12.82
C MET A 57 -5.48 5.66 -12.29
N GLY A 58 -4.85 6.82 -12.14
CA GLY A 58 -5.42 8.00 -11.49
C GLY A 58 -5.28 7.95 -9.97
N ALA A 59 -5.32 9.14 -9.36
CA ALA A 59 -5.09 9.34 -7.92
C ALA A 59 -6.11 8.60 -7.04
N LYS A 60 -7.40 8.64 -7.41
CA LYS A 60 -8.49 7.99 -6.68
C LYS A 60 -8.37 6.46 -6.65
N ALA A 61 -8.11 5.84 -7.80
CA ALA A 61 -7.96 4.38 -7.87
C ALA A 61 -6.69 3.93 -7.14
N PHE A 62 -5.62 4.74 -7.20
CA PHE A 62 -4.39 4.49 -6.45
C PHE A 62 -4.61 4.56 -4.93
N ALA A 63 -5.34 5.57 -4.44
CA ALA A 63 -5.73 5.69 -3.04
C ALA A 63 -6.56 4.48 -2.56
N GLN A 64 -7.50 4.01 -3.39
CA GLN A 64 -8.28 2.81 -3.10
C GLN A 64 -7.42 1.54 -3.05
N THR A 65 -6.42 1.40 -3.93
CA THR A 65 -5.50 0.25 -3.88
C THR A 65 -4.53 0.30 -2.71
N LEU A 66 -4.22 1.49 -2.18
CA LEU A 66 -3.41 1.64 -0.96
C LEU A 66 -4.20 1.36 0.31
N ALA A 67 -5.52 1.54 0.28
CA ALA A 67 -6.41 1.39 1.44
C ALA A 67 -6.21 0.09 2.25
N PRO A 68 -6.15 -1.10 1.64
CA PRO A 68 -5.98 -2.35 2.38
C PRO A 68 -4.52 -2.63 2.81
N MET A 69 -3.54 -1.80 2.41
CA MET A 69 -2.13 -2.08 2.65
C MET A 69 -1.70 -1.68 4.08
N PRO A 70 -0.62 -2.26 4.63
CA PRO A 70 -0.07 -1.84 5.92
C PRO A 70 0.34 -0.37 5.93
N ALA A 71 0.19 0.29 7.09
CA ALA A 71 0.52 1.71 7.28
C ALA A 71 1.92 2.09 6.78
N ARG A 72 2.92 1.22 7.01
CA ARG A 72 4.31 1.44 6.56
C ARG A 72 4.47 1.38 5.03
N THR A 73 3.70 0.51 4.39
CA THR A 73 3.69 0.38 2.93
C THR A 73 3.01 1.59 2.30
N GLN A 74 1.89 2.03 2.88
CA GLN A 74 1.25 3.29 2.50
C GLN A 74 2.21 4.47 2.68
N THR A 75 2.98 4.51 3.79
CA THR A 75 3.95 5.59 4.02
C THR A 75 5.02 5.67 2.96
N THR A 76 5.59 4.52 2.65
CA THR A 76 6.67 4.38 1.67
C THR A 76 6.19 4.76 0.27
N ALA A 77 5.00 4.30 -0.14
CA ALA A 77 4.45 4.57 -1.46
C ALA A 77 4.24 6.05 -1.75
N LEU A 78 3.63 6.79 -0.82
CA LEU A 78 3.38 8.22 -1.07
C LEU A 78 4.67 9.05 -0.96
N ARG A 79 5.71 8.56 -0.27
CA ARG A 79 7.01 9.25 -0.23
C ARG A 79 7.79 9.16 -1.54
N MET A 80 7.65 8.04 -2.25
CA MET A 80 8.28 7.84 -3.55
C MET A 80 7.62 8.68 -4.66
N LEU A 81 6.48 9.30 -4.37
CA LEU A 81 5.80 10.20 -5.29
C LEU A 81 6.31 11.63 -5.19
N SER A 82 6.27 12.33 -6.33
CA SER A 82 6.42 13.78 -6.38
C SER A 82 5.45 14.48 -5.42
N PRO A 83 5.83 15.62 -4.81
CA PRO A 83 5.01 16.34 -3.83
C PRO A 83 3.62 16.72 -4.38
N GLU A 84 3.52 17.06 -5.66
CA GLU A 84 2.25 17.38 -6.33
C GLU A 84 1.31 16.16 -6.37
N LYS A 85 1.76 15.05 -6.96
CA LYS A 85 0.98 13.79 -7.00
C LYS A 85 0.62 13.30 -5.61
N ARG A 86 1.53 13.43 -4.64
CA ARG A 86 1.28 13.08 -3.25
C ARG A 86 0.14 13.92 -2.65
N ALA A 87 0.10 15.22 -2.90
CA ALA A 87 -0.97 16.09 -2.39
C ALA A 87 -2.34 15.73 -2.98
N VAL A 88 -2.38 15.40 -4.29
CA VAL A 88 -3.62 14.95 -4.95
C VAL A 88 -4.11 13.63 -4.36
N ILE A 89 -3.24 12.62 -4.25
CA ILE A 89 -3.62 11.33 -3.68
C ILE A 89 -4.02 11.49 -2.21
N PHE A 90 -3.33 12.34 -1.46
CA PHE A 90 -3.67 12.59 -0.06
C PHE A 90 -5.08 13.18 0.13
N ARG A 91 -5.56 14.00 -0.81
CA ARG A 91 -6.93 14.52 -0.81
C ARG A 91 -7.96 13.40 -1.03
N ASP A 92 -7.62 12.41 -1.86
CA ASP A 92 -8.49 11.28 -2.19
C ASP A 92 -8.48 10.17 -1.11
N LEU A 93 -7.56 10.24 -0.14
CA LEU A 93 -7.53 9.31 0.99
C LEU A 93 -8.70 9.55 1.97
N SER A 94 -9.20 8.45 2.53
CA SER A 94 -10.21 8.51 3.59
C SER A 94 -9.64 9.19 4.85
N PRO A 95 -10.49 9.81 5.71
CA PRO A 95 -10.03 10.44 6.94
C PRO A 95 -9.19 9.51 7.82
N ALA A 96 -9.60 8.24 7.94
CA ALA A 96 -8.88 7.22 8.70
C ALA A 96 -7.47 6.94 8.13
N GLN A 97 -7.33 6.92 6.80
CA GLN A 97 -6.02 6.72 6.15
C GLN A 97 -5.09 7.91 6.33
N ARG A 98 -5.63 9.13 6.27
CA ARG A 98 -4.87 10.33 6.56
C ARG A 98 -4.34 10.33 7.99
N GLU A 99 -5.14 9.86 8.95
CA GLU A 99 -4.69 9.71 10.34
C GLU A 99 -3.58 8.67 10.50
N ILE A 100 -3.72 7.50 9.86
CA ILE A 100 -2.68 6.45 9.82
C ILE A 100 -1.38 7.01 9.24
N TRP A 101 -1.47 7.77 8.14
CA TRP A 101 -0.34 8.45 7.53
C TRP A 101 0.34 9.45 8.48
N HIS A 102 -0.44 10.32 9.12
CA HIS A 102 0.09 11.31 10.06
C HIS A 102 0.77 10.63 11.26
N LYS A 103 0.16 9.59 11.83
CA LYS A 103 0.75 8.81 12.93
C LYS A 103 2.07 8.17 12.52
N ALA A 104 2.13 7.56 11.34
CA ALA A 104 3.33 6.92 10.85
C ALA A 104 4.45 7.93 10.53
N CYS A 105 4.11 9.07 9.91
CA CYS A 105 5.06 10.19 9.73
C CYS A 105 5.61 10.70 11.08
N HIS A 106 4.74 10.83 12.08
CA HIS A 106 5.13 11.32 13.39
C HIS A 106 6.01 10.33 14.17
N LEU A 107 5.70 9.02 14.10
CA LEU A 107 6.54 7.95 14.65
C LEU A 107 7.93 7.96 14.01
N GLU A 108 8.01 8.15 12.70
CA GLU A 108 9.29 8.23 12.02
C GLU A 108 10.08 9.50 12.35
N MET A 109 9.43 10.66 12.46
CA MET A 109 10.10 11.88 12.94
C MET A 109 10.64 11.69 14.36
N ARG A 110 9.91 11.00 15.23
CA ARG A 110 10.39 10.61 16.57
C ARG A 110 11.58 9.65 16.50
N ALA A 111 11.58 8.69 15.57
CA ALA A 111 12.69 7.75 15.36
C ALA A 111 13.91 8.37 14.64
N GLN A 112 13.71 9.45 13.87
CA GLN A 112 14.76 10.22 13.20
C GLN A 112 15.40 11.25 14.14
N ARG A 113 14.67 11.75 15.13
CA ARG A 113 15.20 12.65 16.18
C ARG A 113 16.18 11.97 17.15
N SER A 114 16.49 10.70 16.94
CA SER A 114 17.39 9.94 17.79
C SER A 114 18.64 9.40 17.07
N PRO A 115 19.37 10.20 16.24
CA PRO A 115 20.67 9.78 15.74
C PRO A 115 21.63 9.56 16.93
N LEU A 116 21.49 10.38 17.98
CA LEU A 116 22.18 10.24 19.26
C LEU A 116 21.76 8.98 20.03
N ALA A 117 20.52 8.50 19.95
CA ALA A 117 20.13 7.26 20.63
C ALA A 117 20.70 6.03 19.94
N ARG A 118 20.77 6.03 18.60
CA ARG A 118 21.45 4.96 17.84
C ARG A 118 22.95 4.95 18.10
N TYR A 119 23.57 6.13 18.19
CA TYR A 119 24.97 6.26 18.58
C TYR A 119 25.20 5.79 20.03
N ALA A 120 24.33 6.19 20.96
CA ALA A 120 24.39 5.75 22.36
C ALA A 120 24.15 4.25 22.53
N GLN A 121 23.28 3.63 21.72
CA GLN A 121 23.07 2.18 21.71
C GLN A 121 24.28 1.44 21.13
N ARG A 122 24.93 1.96 20.07
CA ARG A 122 26.19 1.42 19.53
C ARG A 122 27.33 1.53 20.54
N LEU A 123 27.46 2.67 21.21
CA LEU A 123 28.47 2.84 22.25
C LEU A 123 28.20 1.90 23.42
N ARG A 124 26.94 1.78 23.90
CA ARG A 124 26.60 0.83 24.97
C ARG A 124 26.90 -0.61 24.59
N SER A 125 26.64 -1.05 23.35
CA SER A 125 26.98 -2.41 22.93
C SER A 125 28.49 -2.65 22.85
N LEU A 126 29.26 -1.63 22.44
CA LEU A 126 30.73 -1.71 22.43
C LEU A 126 31.29 -1.78 23.85
N PHE A 127 30.83 -0.93 24.76
CA PHE A 127 31.27 -0.95 26.16
C PHE A 127 30.85 -2.24 26.88
N ALA A 128 29.64 -2.75 26.62
CA ALA A 128 29.19 -4.03 27.17
C ALA A 128 30.00 -5.22 26.64
N ALA A 129 30.36 -5.22 25.35
CA ALA A 129 31.20 -6.26 24.75
C ALA A 129 32.63 -6.24 25.32
N VAL A 130 33.22 -5.05 25.48
CA VAL A 130 34.55 -4.87 26.08
C VAL A 130 34.58 -5.31 27.55
N ALA A 131 33.55 -4.95 28.32
CA ALA A 131 33.41 -5.39 29.70
C ALA A 131 33.27 -6.92 29.81
N ALA A 132 32.47 -7.54 28.94
CA ALA A 132 32.31 -9.00 28.89
C ALA A 132 33.60 -9.74 28.49
N THR A 133 34.43 -9.15 27.64
CA THR A 133 35.76 -9.73 27.32
C THR A 133 36.75 -9.60 28.47
N MET A 134 36.72 -8.49 29.24
CA MET A 134 37.61 -8.33 30.40
C MET A 134 37.22 -9.21 31.59
N SER A 135 35.93 -9.52 31.78
CA SER A 135 35.49 -10.48 32.80
C SER A 135 35.79 -11.94 32.48
N ARG A 136 36.27 -12.26 31.27
CA ARG A 136 36.62 -13.63 30.85
C ARG A 136 38.12 -13.93 30.97
N THR A 137 38.93 -12.92 31.28
CA THR A 137 40.40 -13.03 31.43
C THR A 137 40.87 -12.82 32.88
N ALA A 138 39.96 -12.83 33.85
CA ALA A 138 40.26 -12.81 35.28
C ALA A 138 39.99 -14.19 35.91
#